data_AF-A0A536RHF9-F1
#
_entry.id   AF-A0A536RHF9-F1
#
_cell.length_a   1.000
_cell.length_b   1.000
_cell.length_c   1.000
_cell.angle_alpha   90.00
_cell.angle_beta   90.00
_cell.angle_gamma   90.00
#
_symmetry.space_group_name_H-M   'P 1'
#
loop_
_entity.id
_entity.type
_entity.pdbx_description
1 polymer ?
#
loop_
_entity_poly.entity_id
_entity_poly.type
_entity_poly.pdbx_seq_one_letter_code
_entity_poly.pdbx_strand_id
1 'polypeptide(L)'
;MARVLHYRLYGLAEHRVDRLHEQFDLLANARAWRCGKPWIASSESRGLFEMEFFRHLKSEESRELSAAGFVKMAGDETDALIITIFLRDLSAEYRIRTSIRDEDHPLLKLRRLDFDAGRLPRGQSLEEVLAKRPVIKKVEGERILFYPPTFRLHSMSPPSPEWAYALCGIRAYAPTLLEAEQEALKIFAVVHGLGEHSGRYERFARGMARFQMATYAVDLRGHGKSAGQRGHVDSWSRWVDDTAAFVAYVESQTTGEVVPLGHSFGGVVMLSAVRSGRLTRTKRFVLSSPALKLYVKVPAWKASGARVLSAIAPRLALDNEVDPGTVSRIPEVVSAYRSDPLVHGKISSRLFEEWRRAAADNLAHADEIKLRFLILAGTDDHLIDPVGSQELHEKTSARSDLRLLDGRYHEPFNDLGSHEVFTTIADWLRA
;
A
#
# COMPACT_ATOMS: atom_id res chain seq x y z
N MET A 1 23.29 17.20 22.92
CA MET A 1 24.02 16.28 23.81
C MET A 1 23.88 14.87 23.27
N ALA A 2 24.90 14.03 23.38
CA ALA A 2 24.78 12.62 23.02
C ALA A 2 23.92 11.93 24.09
N ARG A 3 22.84 11.26 23.70
CA ARG A 3 21.94 10.52 24.61
C ARG A 3 21.87 9.05 24.22
N VAL A 4 21.45 8.19 25.13
CA VAL A 4 21.33 6.75 24.87
C VAL A 4 19.91 6.32 25.16
N LEU A 5 19.28 5.67 24.18
CA LEU A 5 17.96 5.07 24.34
C LEU A 5 18.13 3.56 24.49
N HIS A 6 17.71 3.06 25.63
CA HIS A 6 17.77 1.64 25.97
C HIS A 6 16.42 1.01 25.67
N TYR A 7 16.44 -0.21 25.14
CA TYR A 7 15.23 -0.99 24.90
C TYR A 7 15.32 -2.42 25.38
N ARG A 8 14.16 -2.96 25.75
CA ARG A 8 13.97 -4.31 26.29
C ARG A 8 12.76 -4.97 25.66
N LEU A 9 12.85 -6.27 25.43
CA LEU A 9 11.77 -7.12 24.94
C LEU A 9 11.61 -8.30 25.91
N TYR A 10 10.37 -8.55 26.33
CA TYR A 10 10.06 -9.57 27.32
C TYR A 10 9.03 -10.57 26.78
N GLY A 11 9.25 -11.86 27.03
CA GLY A 11 8.31 -12.92 26.67
C GLY A 11 8.32 -13.31 25.18
N LEU A 12 9.38 -13.00 24.44
CA LEU A 12 9.56 -13.50 23.08
C LEU A 12 9.94 -14.99 23.11
N ALA A 13 9.23 -15.80 22.32
CA ALA A 13 9.50 -17.22 22.17
C ALA A 13 10.85 -17.47 21.45
N GLU A 14 11.60 -18.48 21.89
CA GLU A 14 12.96 -18.79 21.40
C GLU A 14 13.03 -18.94 19.87
N HIS A 15 12.06 -19.64 19.25
CA HIS A 15 12.00 -19.83 17.80
C HIS A 15 11.83 -18.54 16.98
N ARG A 16 11.58 -17.39 17.63
CA ARG A 16 11.43 -16.07 16.98
C ARG A 16 12.64 -15.17 17.16
N VAL A 17 13.64 -15.59 17.94
CA VAL A 17 14.81 -14.77 18.24
C VAL A 17 15.63 -14.48 16.98
N ASP A 18 15.83 -15.46 16.10
CA ASP A 18 16.54 -15.24 14.83
C ASP A 18 15.86 -14.18 13.95
N ARG A 19 14.52 -14.26 13.82
CA ARG A 19 13.74 -13.27 13.08
C ARG A 19 13.82 -11.88 13.71
N LEU A 20 13.92 -11.79 15.05
CA LEU A 20 14.14 -10.51 15.72
C LEU A 20 15.49 -9.90 15.32
N HIS A 21 16.56 -10.69 15.29
CA HIS A 21 17.87 -10.22 14.83
C HIS A 21 17.83 -9.74 13.39
N GLU A 22 17.21 -10.52 12.49
CA GLU A 22 17.02 -10.11 11.09
C GLU A 22 16.26 -8.77 10.98
N GLN A 23 15.20 -8.56 11.78
CA GLN A 23 14.47 -7.30 11.79
C GLN A 23 15.31 -6.12 12.29
N PHE A 24 16.18 -6.34 13.28
CA PHE A 24 17.13 -5.33 13.75
C PHE A 24 18.22 -5.03 12.71
N ASP A 25 18.74 -6.05 12.01
CA ASP A 25 19.69 -5.87 10.92
C ASP A 25 19.09 -5.11 9.74
N LEU A 26 17.84 -5.43 9.38
CA LEU A 26 17.08 -4.68 8.38
C LEU A 26 16.88 -3.23 8.82
N LEU A 27 16.57 -2.96 10.09
CA LEU A 27 16.45 -1.59 10.61
C LEU A 27 17.80 -0.85 10.60
N ALA A 28 18.87 -1.53 11.01
CA ALA A 28 20.22 -1.02 11.08
C ALA A 28 20.77 -0.63 9.69
N ASN A 29 20.39 -1.38 8.66
CA ASN A 29 20.85 -1.17 7.28
C ASN A 29 19.84 -0.39 6.41
N ALA A 30 18.63 -0.15 6.89
CA ALA A 30 17.62 0.63 6.17
C ALA A 30 17.98 2.11 5.99
N ARG A 31 18.97 2.63 6.73
CA ARG A 31 19.35 4.05 6.71
C ARG A 31 20.74 4.29 7.31
N ALA A 32 21.27 5.50 7.08
CA ALA A 32 22.39 6.02 7.84
C ALA A 32 21.94 6.45 9.26
N TRP A 33 22.66 5.98 10.28
CA TRP A 33 22.47 6.33 11.69
C TRP A 33 23.57 7.29 12.13
N ARG A 34 23.20 8.39 12.81
CA ARG A 34 24.13 9.50 13.08
C ARG A 34 25.25 9.16 14.06
N CYS A 35 25.02 8.23 14.99
CA CYS A 35 26.02 7.84 15.99
C CYS A 35 26.30 6.35 16.01
N GLY A 36 25.26 5.53 15.97
CA GLY A 36 25.39 4.08 15.97
C GLY A 36 24.13 3.43 15.43
N LYS A 37 24.29 2.32 14.73
CA LYS A 37 23.17 1.51 14.27
C LYS A 37 22.47 0.87 15.48
N PRO A 38 21.14 0.72 15.48
CA PRO A 38 20.45 -0.09 16.47
C PRO A 38 20.89 -1.54 16.32
N TRP A 39 20.91 -2.25 17.43
CA TRP A 39 21.36 -3.62 17.52
C TRP A 39 20.65 -4.27 18.70
N ILE A 40 20.56 -5.59 18.70
CA ILE A 40 19.88 -6.32 19.76
C ILE A 40 20.74 -7.48 20.23
N ALA A 41 20.73 -7.75 21.53
CA ALA A 41 21.32 -8.93 22.13
C ALA A 41 20.26 -9.84 22.73
N SER A 42 20.54 -11.14 22.71
CA SER A 42 19.67 -12.22 23.19
C SER A 42 20.50 -13.44 23.58
N SER A 43 19.87 -14.57 23.90
CA SER A 43 20.56 -15.86 24.09
C SER A 43 21.33 -16.34 22.86
N GLU A 44 20.88 -15.98 21.65
CA GLU A 44 21.48 -16.42 20.38
C GLU A 44 22.61 -15.51 19.88
N SER A 45 22.94 -14.46 20.63
CA SER A 45 24.01 -13.54 20.25
C SER A 45 25.37 -14.23 20.29
N ARG A 46 26.17 -14.07 19.23
CA ARG A 46 27.50 -14.69 19.09
C ARG A 46 28.67 -13.76 19.38
N GLY A 47 28.41 -12.44 19.38
CA GLY A 47 29.42 -11.44 19.73
C GLY A 47 29.62 -11.36 21.24
N LEU A 48 30.88 -11.30 21.67
CA LEU A 48 31.24 -11.32 23.10
C LEU A 48 30.59 -10.17 23.88
N PHE A 49 30.50 -8.98 23.28
CA PHE A 49 29.89 -7.82 23.93
C PHE A 49 28.38 -8.02 24.13
N GLU A 50 27.68 -8.50 23.10
CA GLU A 50 26.24 -8.75 23.11
C GLU A 50 25.89 -9.83 24.13
N MET A 51 26.67 -10.91 24.17
CA MET A 51 26.52 -11.99 25.14
C MET A 51 26.64 -11.47 26.58
N GLU A 52 27.71 -10.74 26.88
CA GLU A 52 27.96 -10.22 28.23
C GLU A 52 26.95 -9.14 28.64
N PHE A 53 26.60 -8.26 27.71
CA PHE A 53 25.56 -7.25 27.91
C PHE A 53 24.21 -7.89 28.26
N PHE A 54 23.77 -8.89 27.48
CA PHE A 54 22.51 -9.56 27.73
C PHE A 54 22.53 -10.40 29.01
N ARG A 55 23.63 -11.11 29.27
CA ARG A 55 23.84 -11.90 30.50
C ARG A 55 23.70 -11.03 31.75
N HIS A 56 24.33 -9.85 31.75
CA HIS A 56 24.26 -8.90 32.86
C HIS A 56 22.82 -8.41 33.09
N LEU A 57 22.14 -7.95 32.04
CA LEU A 57 20.76 -7.46 32.15
C LEU A 57 19.76 -8.54 32.57
N LYS A 58 19.91 -9.77 32.07
CA LYS A 58 19.06 -10.91 32.45
C LYS A 58 19.23 -11.28 33.92
N SER A 59 20.40 -11.01 34.52
CA SER A 59 20.64 -11.22 35.94
C SER A 59 20.02 -10.14 36.84
N GLU A 60 19.89 -8.91 36.34
CA GLU A 60 19.41 -7.76 37.12
C GLU A 60 17.90 -7.49 36.99
N GLU A 61 17.30 -7.73 35.82
CA GLU A 61 15.94 -7.26 35.52
C GLU A 61 14.85 -8.33 35.75
N SER A 62 14.81 -9.39 34.93
CA SER A 62 13.73 -10.41 34.96
C SER A 62 14.11 -11.66 34.18
N ARG A 63 13.58 -12.82 34.61
CA ARG A 63 13.64 -14.08 33.84
C ARG A 63 12.88 -14.01 32.52
N GLU A 64 11.91 -13.10 32.39
CA GLU A 64 11.14 -12.89 31.17
C GLU A 64 11.89 -12.08 30.11
N LEU A 65 13.06 -11.51 30.43
CA LEU A 65 13.85 -10.76 29.46
C LEU A 65 14.34 -11.68 28.34
N SER A 66 13.85 -11.42 27.13
CA SER A 66 14.16 -12.22 25.95
C SER A 66 15.22 -11.56 25.07
N ALA A 67 15.21 -10.23 24.98
CA ALA A 67 16.21 -9.48 24.23
C ALA A 67 16.37 -8.05 24.76
N ALA A 68 17.56 -7.47 24.57
CA ALA A 68 17.87 -6.11 25.00
C ALA A 68 18.87 -5.43 24.09
N GLY A 69 18.80 -4.11 23.98
CA GLY A 69 19.77 -3.32 23.23
C GLY A 69 19.75 -1.86 23.63
N PHE A 70 20.57 -1.07 22.94
CA PHE A 70 20.53 0.38 23.05
C PHE A 70 21.00 1.03 21.76
N VAL A 71 20.68 2.31 21.59
CA VAL A 71 21.21 3.13 20.50
C VAL A 71 21.68 4.47 21.02
N LYS A 72 22.90 4.86 20.63
CA LYS A 72 23.41 6.21 20.89
C LYS A 72 22.79 7.17 19.87
N MET A 73 22.40 8.34 20.33
CA MET A 73 21.77 9.37 19.49
C MET A 73 22.47 10.72 19.67
N ALA A 74 22.60 11.45 18.57
CA ALA A 74 22.98 12.86 18.57
C ALA A 74 22.03 13.68 17.69
N GLY A 75 21.73 14.90 18.14
CA GLY A 75 20.90 15.85 17.41
C GLY A 75 19.40 15.52 17.47
N ASP A 76 18.73 15.70 16.33
CA ASP A 76 17.28 15.66 16.17
C ASP A 76 16.62 14.30 16.52
N GLU A 77 15.42 14.38 17.07
CA GLU A 77 14.66 13.34 17.80
C GLU A 77 14.11 12.21 16.92
N THR A 78 14.31 12.28 15.61
CA THR A 78 13.72 11.35 14.64
C THR A 78 14.19 9.91 14.86
N ASP A 79 15.46 9.71 15.27
CA ASP A 79 16.00 8.37 15.58
C ASP A 79 15.27 7.72 16.76
N ALA A 80 14.89 8.51 17.78
CA ALA A 80 14.15 8.02 18.93
C ALA A 80 12.72 7.62 18.56
N LEU A 81 12.05 8.43 17.74
CA LEU A 81 10.68 8.17 17.28
C LEU A 81 10.62 6.86 16.48
N ILE A 82 11.60 6.61 15.61
CA ILE A 82 11.65 5.38 14.80
C ILE A 82 11.83 4.14 15.66
N ILE A 83 12.76 4.19 16.62
CA ILE A 83 12.96 3.09 17.55
C ILE A 83 11.69 2.85 18.37
N THR A 84 10.97 3.92 18.72
CA THR A 84 9.72 3.84 19.48
C THR A 84 8.62 3.14 18.69
N ILE A 85 8.42 3.53 17.43
CA ILE A 85 7.42 2.91 16.54
C ILE A 85 7.82 1.45 16.27
N PHE A 86 9.10 1.19 15.99
CA PHE A 86 9.60 -0.16 15.73
C PHE A 86 9.34 -1.10 16.92
N LEU A 87 9.64 -0.66 18.15
CA LEU A 87 9.42 -1.48 19.33
C LEU A 87 7.93 -1.66 19.68
N ARG A 88 7.08 -0.68 19.34
CA ARG A 88 5.63 -0.84 19.39
C ARG A 88 5.19 -1.93 18.42
N ASP A 89 5.66 -1.88 17.17
CA ASP A 89 5.29 -2.84 16.13
C ASP A 89 5.73 -4.27 16.51
N LEU A 90 6.94 -4.43 17.05
CA LEU A 90 7.39 -5.73 17.59
C LEU A 90 6.54 -6.22 18.76
N SER A 91 6.13 -5.31 19.66
CA SER A 91 5.19 -5.64 20.73
C SER A 91 3.86 -6.16 20.18
N ALA A 92 3.32 -5.53 19.14
CA ALA A 92 2.07 -5.92 18.50
C ALA A 92 2.20 -7.26 17.75
N GLU A 93 3.22 -7.38 16.90
CA GLU A 93 3.46 -8.54 16.03
C GLU A 93 3.66 -9.81 16.85
N TYR A 94 4.52 -9.74 17.87
CA TYR A 94 4.84 -10.90 18.68
C TYR A 94 3.94 -11.07 19.90
N ARG A 95 3.04 -10.10 20.15
CA ARG A 95 2.19 -10.05 21.36
C ARG A 95 3.03 -10.11 22.65
N ILE A 96 4.13 -9.37 22.66
CA ILE A 96 5.11 -9.32 23.74
C ILE A 96 5.10 -7.96 24.41
N ARG A 97 5.76 -7.87 25.57
CA ARG A 97 6.02 -6.57 26.20
C ARG A 97 7.33 -5.99 25.67
N THR A 98 7.33 -4.72 25.30
CA THR A 98 8.56 -3.97 25.00
C THR A 98 8.66 -2.73 25.89
N SER A 99 9.87 -2.34 26.25
CA SER A 99 10.13 -1.16 27.09
C SER A 99 11.22 -0.32 26.45
N ILE A 100 11.06 0.99 26.57
CA ILE A 100 12.00 2.01 26.11
C ILE A 100 12.32 2.90 27.29
N ARG A 101 13.61 3.14 27.52
CA ARG A 101 14.08 4.11 28.51
C ARG A 101 14.97 5.13 27.82
N ASP A 102 14.57 6.39 27.94
CA ASP A 102 15.29 7.56 27.42
C ASP A 102 15.20 8.65 28.48
N GLU A 103 16.34 9.01 29.08
CA GLU A 103 16.35 9.98 30.18
C GLU A 103 15.99 11.40 29.71
N ASP A 104 16.10 11.66 28.40
CA ASP A 104 15.84 12.94 27.73
C ASP A 104 14.73 12.83 26.66
N HIS A 105 13.68 12.03 26.92
CA HIS A 105 12.66 11.71 25.93
C HIS A 105 11.84 12.94 25.46
N PRO A 106 11.77 13.22 24.15
CA PRO A 106 11.27 14.50 23.66
C PRO A 106 9.75 14.57 23.51
N LEU A 107 9.09 13.44 23.22
CA LEU A 107 7.67 13.47 22.84
C LEU A 107 6.72 13.51 24.04
N LEU A 108 7.20 13.25 25.27
CA LEU A 108 6.32 13.05 26.42
C LEU A 108 6.85 13.45 27.81
N LYS A 109 8.11 13.94 27.96
CA LYS A 109 8.80 14.02 29.27
C LYS A 109 8.79 12.69 30.07
N LEU A 110 8.42 11.58 29.43
CA LEU A 110 8.36 10.26 30.03
C LEU A 110 9.72 9.61 29.89
N ARG A 111 10.39 9.36 31.01
CA ARG A 111 11.68 8.67 31.04
C ARG A 111 11.60 7.20 30.60
N ARG A 112 10.37 6.67 30.53
CA ARG A 112 10.06 5.29 30.22
C ARG A 112 8.75 5.18 29.43
N LEU A 113 8.75 4.34 28.41
CA LEU A 113 7.60 3.96 27.60
C LEU A 113 7.53 2.44 27.53
N ASP A 114 6.40 1.87 27.94
CA ASP A 114 6.17 0.42 27.87
C ASP A 114 5.02 0.15 26.88
N PHE A 115 5.17 -0.89 26.06
CA PHE A 115 4.13 -1.41 25.19
C PHE A 115 3.81 -2.86 25.57
N ASP A 116 2.53 -3.19 25.55
CA ASP A 116 2.02 -4.56 25.69
C ASP A 116 1.06 -4.84 24.53
N ALA A 117 1.39 -5.85 23.71
CA ALA A 117 0.70 -6.14 22.45
C ALA A 117 0.44 -4.88 21.58
N GLY A 118 1.42 -3.98 21.51
CA GLY A 118 1.36 -2.75 20.72
C GLY A 118 0.62 -1.58 21.35
N ARG A 119 0.15 -1.72 22.60
CA ARG A 119 -0.62 -0.69 23.33
C ARG A 119 0.15 -0.18 24.53
N LEU A 120 -0.08 1.09 24.89
CA LEU A 120 0.46 1.68 26.12
C LEU A 120 -0.22 1.07 27.37
N PRO A 121 0.32 1.24 28.59
CA PRO A 121 -0.19 0.57 29.79
C PRO A 121 -1.66 0.85 30.14
N ARG A 122 -2.22 1.94 29.59
CA ARG A 122 -3.64 2.32 29.75
C ARG A 122 -4.53 1.81 28.60
N GLY A 123 -4.02 0.92 27.74
CA GLY A 123 -4.73 0.37 26.57
C GLY A 123 -4.77 1.29 25.35
N GLN A 124 -4.28 2.53 25.48
CA GLN A 124 -4.24 3.52 24.40
C GLN A 124 -3.22 3.14 23.33
N SER A 125 -3.48 3.54 22.09
CA SER A 125 -2.46 3.45 21.05
C SER A 125 -1.43 4.58 21.18
N LEU A 126 -0.23 4.36 20.64
CA LEU A 126 0.80 5.41 20.60
C LEU A 126 0.30 6.63 19.80
N GLU A 127 -0.42 6.38 18.70
CA GLU A 127 -1.00 7.39 17.83
C GLU A 127 -2.05 8.23 18.56
N GLU A 128 -2.88 7.66 19.43
CA GLU A 128 -3.86 8.42 20.23
C GLU A 128 -3.21 9.42 21.17
N VAL A 129 -2.00 9.11 21.65
CA VAL A 129 -1.21 9.99 22.51
C VAL A 129 -0.48 11.06 21.68
N LEU A 130 0.10 10.68 20.54
CA LEU A 130 0.78 11.61 19.64
C LEU A 130 -0.21 12.58 18.96
N ALA A 131 -1.40 12.12 18.56
CA ALA A 131 -2.41 12.93 17.86
C ALA A 131 -2.96 14.08 18.71
N LYS A 132 -2.83 14.03 20.04
CA LYS A 132 -3.27 15.10 20.94
C LYS A 132 -2.30 16.26 21.04
N ARG A 133 -1.09 16.18 20.47
CA ARG A 133 -0.10 17.27 20.51
C ARG A 133 0.62 17.39 19.17
N PRO A 134 0.44 18.48 18.40
CA PRO A 134 1.29 18.74 17.24
C PRO A 134 2.74 18.86 17.72
N VAL A 135 3.66 18.13 17.09
CA VAL A 135 5.09 18.30 17.36
C VAL A 135 5.51 19.54 16.58
N ILE A 136 5.66 20.66 17.27
CA ILE A 136 6.12 21.93 16.70
C ILE A 136 7.65 21.91 16.77
N LYS A 137 8.31 21.78 15.62
CA LYS A 137 9.77 21.90 15.54
C LYS A 137 10.15 23.21 14.88
N LYS A 138 11.30 23.77 15.30
CA LYS A 138 11.97 24.85 14.60
C LYS A 138 13.12 24.26 13.80
N VAL A 139 13.09 24.44 12.49
CA VAL A 139 14.21 24.17 11.60
C VAL A 139 14.54 25.50 10.94
N GLU A 140 15.78 25.97 11.09
CA GLU A 140 16.27 27.25 10.53
C GLU A 140 15.43 28.50 10.90
N GLY A 141 14.79 28.51 12.08
CA GLY A 141 13.99 29.63 12.56
C GLY A 141 12.52 29.58 12.15
N GLU A 142 12.15 28.71 11.21
CA GLU A 142 10.80 28.50 10.72
C GLU A 142 10.09 27.38 11.50
N ARG A 143 8.76 27.53 11.71
CA ARG A 143 7.95 26.56 12.47
C ARG A 143 7.40 25.48 11.55
N ILE A 144 7.73 24.22 11.83
CA ILE A 144 7.16 23.05 11.15
C ILE A 144 6.21 22.33 12.11
N LEU A 145 4.99 22.03 11.65
CA LEU A 145 4.03 21.18 12.36
C LEU A 145 4.14 19.73 11.87
N PHE A 146 4.42 18.81 12.78
CA PHE A 146 4.33 17.37 12.53
C PHE A 146 2.96 16.85 12.97
N TYR A 147 2.23 16.22 12.06
CA TYR A 147 1.05 15.42 12.39
C TYR A 147 1.43 13.93 12.39
N PRO A 148 1.22 13.19 13.48
CA PRO A 148 1.42 11.75 13.47
C PRO A 148 0.39 11.09 12.52
N PRO A 149 0.74 9.97 11.88
CA PRO A 149 -0.12 9.28 10.93
C PRO A 149 -1.44 8.87 11.60
N THR A 150 -2.56 9.36 11.08
CA THR A 150 -3.92 9.03 11.51
C THR A 150 -4.39 7.68 10.94
N PHE A 151 -3.62 6.60 11.14
CA PHE A 151 -4.05 5.26 10.78
C PHE A 151 -4.28 4.40 12.02
N ARG A 152 -5.53 3.96 12.20
CA ARG A 152 -5.93 3.02 13.26
C ARG A 152 -5.96 1.60 12.69
N LEU A 153 -5.09 0.72 13.18
CA LEU A 153 -5.38 -0.72 13.14
C LEU A 153 -6.57 -0.97 14.06
N HIS A 154 -7.73 -1.28 13.48
CA HIS A 154 -9.01 -1.53 14.14
C HIS A 154 -9.73 -0.29 14.72
N SER A 155 -10.62 0.32 13.93
CA SER A 155 -11.80 0.97 14.50
C SER A 155 -13.02 0.77 13.60
N MET A 156 -14.08 0.20 14.17
CA MET A 156 -15.43 0.51 13.72
C MET A 156 -15.64 2.01 13.94
N SER A 157 -15.84 2.77 12.87
CA SER A 157 -16.20 4.19 12.95
C SER A 157 -17.61 4.38 12.38
N PRO A 158 -18.51 5.13 13.05
CA PRO A 158 -19.75 5.63 12.46
C PRO A 158 -19.51 7.00 11.77
N PRO A 159 -20.54 7.63 11.19
CA PRO A 159 -20.71 7.86 9.75
C PRO A 159 -20.09 9.17 9.22
N SER A 160 -19.59 9.10 7.98
CA SER A 160 -19.12 10.18 7.09
C SER A 160 -17.75 10.79 7.43
N PRO A 161 -16.78 10.69 6.49
CA PRO A 161 -16.81 11.38 5.19
C PRO A 161 -16.83 10.45 3.96
N GLU A 162 -17.13 11.02 2.79
CA GLU A 162 -17.48 10.34 1.53
C GLU A 162 -16.35 9.61 0.79
N TRP A 163 -15.13 9.41 1.34
CA TRP A 163 -14.08 8.59 0.70
C TRP A 163 -13.09 7.99 1.73
N ALA A 164 -12.43 6.89 1.37
CA ALA A 164 -11.34 6.28 2.14
C ALA A 164 -10.14 5.94 1.23
N TYR A 165 -8.92 6.06 1.75
CA TYR A 165 -7.67 5.66 1.08
C TYR A 165 -6.77 4.83 2.00
N ALA A 166 -5.96 3.95 1.41
CA ALA A 166 -4.90 3.20 2.10
C ALA A 166 -3.53 3.77 1.73
N LEU A 167 -2.67 3.97 2.74
CA LEU A 167 -1.29 4.42 2.59
C LEU A 167 -0.35 3.35 3.16
N CYS A 168 0.45 2.73 2.30
CA CYS A 168 1.58 1.91 2.71
C CYS A 168 2.84 2.45 2.00
N GLY A 169 3.93 2.61 2.74
CA GLY A 169 5.23 2.99 2.17
C GLY A 169 5.83 4.34 2.60
N ILE A 170 5.41 4.97 3.70
CA ILE A 170 6.19 6.07 4.27
C ILE A 170 7.20 5.51 5.30
N ARG A 171 8.45 5.32 4.87
CA ARG A 171 9.61 5.48 5.76
C ARG A 171 10.18 6.86 5.48
N ALA A 172 10.09 7.76 6.45
CA ALA A 172 10.72 9.06 6.41
C ALA A 172 12.25 8.89 6.38
N TYR A 173 12.94 9.26 5.28
CA TYR A 173 14.30 9.82 5.27
C TYR A 173 14.76 10.25 3.87
N ALA A 174 15.44 11.41 3.81
CA ALA A 174 16.54 11.76 2.90
C ALA A 174 17.34 12.97 3.47
N PRO A 175 18.62 13.20 3.04
CA PRO A 175 19.71 13.62 3.94
C PRO A 175 20.00 15.13 4.07
N THR A 176 19.42 15.99 3.26
CA THR A 176 19.27 17.44 3.49
C THR A 176 18.02 17.90 2.74
N LEU A 177 17.31 18.90 3.30
CA LEU A 177 15.91 19.22 2.98
C LEU A 177 15.69 19.64 1.51
N LEU A 178 16.67 20.26 0.85
CA LEU A 178 16.49 20.86 -0.48
C LEU A 178 16.85 19.94 -1.66
N GLU A 179 17.82 19.03 -1.50
CA GLU A 179 18.25 18.12 -2.58
C GLU A 179 17.41 16.83 -2.61
N ALA A 180 16.81 16.46 -1.47
CA ALA A 180 15.83 15.38 -1.38
C ALA A 180 14.44 15.73 -1.97
N GLU A 181 14.11 17.02 -2.04
CA GLU A 181 12.78 17.51 -2.43
C GLU A 181 12.52 17.49 -3.95
N GLN A 182 13.58 17.38 -4.78
CA GLN A 182 13.44 17.56 -6.23
C GLN A 182 13.62 16.30 -7.09
N GLU A 183 14.16 15.17 -6.60
CA GLU A 183 14.59 14.10 -7.55
C GLU A 183 14.13 12.64 -7.35
N ALA A 184 13.48 12.18 -6.26
CA ALA A 184 13.40 10.70 -6.08
C ALA A 184 12.17 10.02 -5.45
N LEU A 185 11.03 10.68 -5.22
CA LEU A 185 9.82 9.95 -4.76
C LEU A 185 8.83 9.75 -5.91
N LYS A 186 8.72 8.49 -6.38
CA LYS A 186 7.62 8.06 -7.25
C LYS A 186 6.48 7.54 -6.38
N ILE A 187 5.27 7.98 -6.64
CA ILE A 187 4.10 7.70 -5.82
C ILE A 187 3.03 7.07 -6.70
N PHE A 188 2.55 5.88 -6.36
CA PHE A 188 1.46 5.27 -7.08
C PHE A 188 0.11 5.82 -6.64
N ALA A 189 -0.76 6.12 -7.60
CA ALA A 189 -2.17 6.38 -7.40
C ALA A 189 -2.97 5.22 -8.00
N VAL A 190 -3.38 4.28 -7.16
CA VAL A 190 -3.95 2.99 -7.55
C VAL A 190 -5.47 3.02 -7.60
N VAL A 191 -6.02 2.57 -8.73
CA VAL A 191 -7.45 2.36 -8.96
C VAL A 191 -7.72 0.87 -9.12
N HIS A 192 -8.57 0.33 -8.24
CA HIS A 192 -8.81 -1.10 -8.11
C HIS A 192 -9.80 -1.68 -9.15
N GLY A 193 -9.88 -3.01 -9.22
CA GLY A 193 -10.79 -3.77 -10.05
C GLY A 193 -12.22 -3.88 -9.51
N LEU A 194 -13.10 -4.56 -10.25
CA LEU A 194 -14.50 -4.76 -9.84
C LEU A 194 -14.56 -5.65 -8.59
N GLY A 195 -15.40 -5.27 -7.63
CA GLY A 195 -15.73 -6.11 -6.48
C GLY A 195 -14.69 -6.12 -5.37
N GLU A 196 -13.53 -5.50 -5.55
CA GLU A 196 -12.51 -5.36 -4.51
C GLU A 196 -12.44 -3.94 -3.93
N HIS A 197 -11.33 -3.60 -3.26
CA HIS A 197 -11.12 -2.31 -2.60
C HIS A 197 -9.63 -1.99 -2.42
N SER A 198 -9.32 -0.76 -2.06
CA SER A 198 -7.96 -0.21 -1.87
C SER A 198 -7.06 -1.02 -0.91
N GLY A 199 -7.66 -1.65 0.10
CA GLY A 199 -6.92 -2.44 1.10
C GLY A 199 -6.20 -3.65 0.52
N ARG A 200 -6.65 -4.18 -0.63
CA ARG A 200 -6.03 -5.34 -1.29
C ARG A 200 -4.71 -5.03 -2.00
N TYR A 201 -4.30 -3.76 -2.02
CA TYR A 201 -3.02 -3.30 -2.55
C TYR A 201 -1.93 -3.18 -1.49
N GLU A 202 -2.16 -3.65 -0.25
CA GLU A 202 -1.13 -3.63 0.80
C GLU A 202 0.15 -4.37 0.36
N ARG A 203 0.01 -5.54 -0.26
CA ARG A 203 1.16 -6.32 -0.74
C ARG A 203 1.95 -5.58 -1.82
N PHE A 204 1.24 -4.94 -2.76
CA PHE A 204 1.84 -4.08 -3.77
C PHE A 204 2.59 -2.91 -3.13
N ALA A 205 1.94 -2.19 -2.22
CA ALA A 205 2.52 -1.03 -1.56
C ALA A 205 3.77 -1.40 -0.73
N ARG A 206 3.75 -2.52 -0.01
CA ARG A 206 4.93 -3.08 0.69
C ARG A 206 6.04 -3.50 -0.28
N GLY A 207 5.67 -4.05 -1.44
CA GLY A 207 6.60 -4.41 -2.51
C GLY A 207 7.32 -3.18 -3.08
N MET A 208 6.56 -2.14 -3.42
CA MET A 208 7.09 -0.90 -4.00
C MET A 208 7.86 -0.05 -2.99
N ALA A 209 7.53 -0.11 -1.70
CA ALA A 209 8.27 0.56 -0.64
C ALA A 209 9.75 0.14 -0.58
N ARG A 210 10.09 -1.08 -1.01
CA ARG A 210 11.49 -1.55 -1.12
C ARG A 210 12.29 -0.78 -2.17
N PHE A 211 11.60 -0.15 -3.12
CA PHE A 211 12.17 0.72 -4.16
C PHE A 211 11.98 2.20 -3.84
N GLN A 212 11.70 2.55 -2.58
CA GLN A 212 11.48 3.93 -2.12
C GLN A 212 10.28 4.62 -2.78
N MET A 213 9.26 3.84 -3.14
CA MET A 213 8.02 4.35 -3.73
C MET A 213 6.86 4.21 -2.74
N ALA A 214 6.00 5.22 -2.67
CA ALA A 214 4.79 5.19 -1.85
C ALA A 214 3.56 4.82 -2.68
N THR A 215 2.47 4.44 -2.03
CA THR A 215 1.22 4.08 -2.72
C THR A 215 0.02 4.68 -2.00
N TYR A 216 -0.82 5.37 -2.76
CA TYR A 216 -2.20 5.71 -2.44
C TYR A 216 -3.12 4.80 -3.25
N ALA A 217 -4.16 4.27 -2.63
CA ALA A 217 -5.21 3.52 -3.30
C ALA A 217 -6.59 4.04 -2.88
N VAL A 218 -7.54 4.09 -3.83
CA VAL A 218 -8.89 4.63 -3.61
C VAL A 218 -9.95 3.53 -3.69
N ASP A 219 -10.98 3.59 -2.85
CA ASP A 219 -12.20 2.80 -3.00
C ASP A 219 -13.16 3.48 -3.99
N LEU A 220 -13.43 2.86 -5.13
CA LEU A 220 -14.40 3.36 -6.10
C LEU A 220 -15.83 3.39 -5.53
N ARG A 221 -16.71 4.23 -6.10
CA ARG A 221 -18.12 4.24 -5.70
C ARG A 221 -18.73 2.84 -5.81
N GLY A 222 -19.53 2.47 -4.80
CA GLY A 222 -20.11 1.13 -4.68
C GLY A 222 -19.10 0.04 -4.27
N HIS A 223 -17.87 0.38 -3.89
CA HIS A 223 -16.81 -0.57 -3.52
C HIS A 223 -16.20 -0.23 -2.18
N GLY A 224 -15.62 -1.22 -1.50
CA GLY A 224 -14.93 -1.04 -0.22
C GLY A 224 -15.75 -0.26 0.80
N LYS A 225 -15.16 0.80 1.34
CA LYS A 225 -15.78 1.72 2.31
C LYS A 225 -16.50 2.90 1.66
N SER A 226 -16.37 3.07 0.35
CA SER A 226 -17.04 4.14 -0.39
C SER A 226 -18.54 3.86 -0.53
N ALA A 227 -19.33 4.94 -0.47
CA ALA A 227 -20.78 4.87 -0.56
C ALA A 227 -21.26 4.44 -1.97
N GLY A 228 -22.54 4.11 -2.05
CA GLY A 228 -23.21 3.71 -3.29
C GLY A 228 -23.65 2.24 -3.28
N GLN A 229 -24.49 1.89 -4.25
CA GLN A 229 -24.93 0.50 -4.42
C GLN A 229 -23.74 -0.37 -4.86
N ARG A 230 -23.58 -1.54 -4.23
CA ARG A 230 -22.53 -2.50 -4.57
C ARG A 230 -22.58 -2.90 -6.05
N GLY A 231 -21.45 -2.79 -6.74
CA GLY A 231 -21.34 -3.17 -8.15
C GLY A 231 -22.18 -2.30 -9.10
N HIS A 232 -22.46 -1.05 -8.77
CA HIS A 232 -23.25 -0.14 -9.59
C HIS A 232 -22.55 1.20 -9.82
N VAL A 233 -22.79 1.78 -11.00
CA VAL A 233 -22.46 3.17 -11.31
C VAL A 233 -23.59 3.79 -12.14
N ASP A 234 -23.88 5.07 -11.92
CA ASP A 234 -24.89 5.78 -12.72
C ASP A 234 -24.40 6.08 -14.14
N SER A 235 -23.09 6.29 -14.34
CA SER A 235 -22.43 6.44 -15.65
C SER A 235 -20.92 6.19 -15.53
N TRP A 236 -20.28 5.69 -16.60
CA TRP A 236 -18.83 5.48 -16.62
C TRP A 236 -18.04 6.75 -16.32
N SER A 237 -18.53 7.90 -16.81
CA SER A 237 -17.91 9.21 -16.61
C SER A 237 -17.71 9.55 -15.13
N ARG A 238 -18.59 9.08 -14.22
CA ARG A 238 -18.40 9.31 -12.77
C ARG A 238 -17.14 8.66 -12.25
N TRP A 239 -16.86 7.42 -12.63
CA TRP A 239 -15.62 6.75 -12.24
C TRP A 239 -14.39 7.41 -12.89
N VAL A 240 -14.53 7.94 -14.10
CA VAL A 240 -13.47 8.72 -14.76
C VAL A 240 -13.19 10.03 -14.01
N ASP A 241 -14.24 10.77 -13.65
CA ASP A 241 -14.13 12.02 -12.90
C ASP A 241 -13.55 11.78 -11.50
N ASP A 242 -14.01 10.74 -10.79
CA ASP A 242 -13.49 10.34 -9.48
C ASP A 242 -12.00 9.96 -9.57
N THR A 243 -11.61 9.21 -10.62
CA THR A 243 -10.21 8.82 -10.85
C THR A 243 -9.33 10.03 -11.11
N ALA A 244 -9.79 10.97 -11.95
CA ALA A 244 -9.05 12.20 -12.21
C ALA A 244 -8.91 13.07 -10.96
N ALA A 245 -9.98 13.21 -10.17
CA ALA A 245 -9.96 13.92 -8.90
C ALA A 245 -9.01 13.26 -7.88
N PHE A 246 -9.01 11.93 -7.81
CA PHE A 246 -8.10 11.17 -6.95
C PHE A 246 -6.63 11.36 -7.35
N VAL A 247 -6.29 11.23 -8.64
CA VAL A 247 -4.92 11.46 -9.12
C VAL A 247 -4.48 12.89 -8.83
N ALA A 248 -5.32 13.88 -9.13
CA ALA A 248 -5.04 15.30 -8.83
C ALA A 248 -4.87 15.55 -7.32
N TYR A 249 -5.66 14.88 -6.49
CA TYR A 249 -5.49 14.92 -5.04
C TYR A 249 -4.11 14.37 -4.64
N VAL A 250 -3.71 13.20 -5.10
CA VAL A 250 -2.38 12.62 -4.78
C VAL A 250 -1.26 13.54 -5.27
N GLU A 251 -1.39 14.11 -6.46
CA GLU A 251 -0.44 15.10 -7.01
C GLU A 251 -0.36 16.38 -6.16
N SER A 252 -1.43 16.77 -5.47
CA SER A 252 -1.42 17.92 -4.55
C SER A 252 -0.72 17.63 -3.21
N GLN A 253 -0.58 16.36 -2.84
CA GLN A 253 0.04 15.95 -1.57
C GLN A 253 1.57 15.78 -1.68
N THR A 254 2.15 16.01 -2.85
CA THR A 254 3.56 15.69 -3.09
C THR A 254 4.19 16.54 -4.19
N THR A 255 5.50 16.77 -4.10
CA THR A 255 6.33 17.31 -5.19
C THR A 255 6.87 16.20 -6.11
N GLY A 256 6.76 14.94 -5.68
CA GLY A 256 7.23 13.76 -6.40
C GLY A 256 6.38 13.41 -7.63
N GLU A 257 6.89 12.49 -8.45
CA GLU A 257 6.15 12.01 -9.62
C GLU A 257 5.01 11.07 -9.17
N VAL A 258 3.77 11.44 -9.49
CA VAL A 258 2.63 10.53 -9.35
C VAL A 258 2.51 9.66 -10.59
N VAL A 259 2.45 8.35 -10.36
CA VAL A 259 2.29 7.31 -11.38
C VAL A 259 0.94 6.64 -11.17
N PRO A 260 -0.09 7.00 -11.95
CA PRO A 260 -1.37 6.33 -11.87
C PRO A 260 -1.26 4.85 -12.26
N LEU A 261 -1.95 3.99 -11.53
CA LEU A 261 -2.00 2.56 -11.79
C LEU A 261 -3.46 2.09 -11.79
N GLY A 262 -3.89 1.40 -12.84
CA GLY A 262 -5.21 0.80 -12.91
C GLY A 262 -5.14 -0.72 -13.06
N HIS A 263 -5.88 -1.45 -12.24
CA HIS A 263 -6.01 -2.90 -12.33
C HIS A 263 -7.40 -3.31 -12.82
N SER A 264 -7.49 -4.31 -13.72
CA SER A 264 -8.77 -4.87 -14.18
C SER A 264 -9.76 -3.78 -14.64
N PHE A 265 -10.94 -3.65 -14.04
CA PHE A 265 -11.87 -2.55 -14.30
C PHE A 265 -11.24 -1.18 -14.09
N GLY A 266 -10.47 -1.00 -13.02
CA GLY A 266 -9.70 0.22 -12.76
C GLY A 266 -8.70 0.54 -13.88
N GLY A 267 -8.19 -0.47 -14.59
CA GLY A 267 -7.37 -0.28 -15.79
C GLY A 267 -8.15 0.35 -16.94
N VAL A 268 -9.40 -0.06 -17.15
CA VAL A 268 -10.28 0.54 -18.16
C VAL A 268 -10.66 1.97 -17.78
N VAL A 269 -10.93 2.23 -16.50
CA VAL A 269 -11.23 3.58 -16.00
C VAL A 269 -10.02 4.49 -16.16
N MET A 270 -8.82 4.00 -15.84
CA MET A 270 -7.57 4.73 -16.00
C MET A 270 -7.33 5.13 -17.45
N LEU A 271 -7.53 4.19 -18.39
CA LEU A 271 -7.45 4.47 -19.83
C LEU A 271 -8.43 5.56 -20.26
N SER A 272 -9.69 5.49 -19.80
CA SER A 272 -10.68 6.52 -20.09
C SER A 272 -10.30 7.88 -19.49
N ALA A 273 -9.71 7.91 -18.29
CA ALA A 273 -9.23 9.14 -17.65
C ALA A 273 -8.07 9.77 -18.43
N VAL A 274 -7.08 8.98 -18.84
CA VAL A 274 -5.96 9.41 -19.67
C VAL A 274 -6.45 9.96 -21.00
N ARG A 275 -7.30 9.21 -21.72
CA ARG A 275 -7.85 9.65 -23.03
C ARG A 275 -8.68 10.92 -22.93
N SER A 276 -9.35 11.14 -21.81
CA SER A 276 -10.13 12.37 -21.61
C SER A 276 -9.31 13.63 -21.40
N GLY A 277 -7.98 13.53 -21.28
CA GLY A 277 -7.09 14.68 -21.07
C GLY A 277 -7.16 15.30 -19.67
N ARG A 278 -7.90 14.69 -18.73
CA ARG A 278 -8.06 15.20 -17.36
C ARG A 278 -6.82 15.03 -16.48
N LEU A 279 -5.93 14.09 -16.80
CA LEU A 279 -4.69 13.83 -16.06
C LEU A 279 -3.54 14.72 -16.55
N THR A 280 -3.63 16.02 -16.26
CA THR A 280 -2.78 17.05 -16.89
C THR A 280 -1.32 17.06 -16.45
N ARG A 281 -1.00 16.57 -15.25
CA ARG A 281 0.38 16.51 -14.72
C ARG A 281 1.01 15.11 -14.82
N THR A 282 0.21 14.11 -15.18
CA THR A 282 0.66 12.73 -15.29
C THR A 282 1.59 12.57 -16.50
N LYS A 283 2.77 11.98 -16.27
CA LYS A 283 3.78 11.75 -17.33
C LYS A 283 3.68 10.35 -17.93
N ARG A 284 3.29 9.38 -17.11
CA ARG A 284 3.20 7.96 -17.45
C ARG A 284 2.31 7.22 -16.47
N PHE A 285 1.79 6.06 -16.88
CA PHE A 285 0.90 5.25 -16.05
C PHE A 285 1.14 3.74 -16.24
N VAL A 286 0.58 2.94 -15.34
CA VAL A 286 0.71 1.48 -15.34
C VAL A 286 -0.68 0.83 -15.42
N LEU A 287 -0.80 -0.22 -16.23
CA LEU A 287 -1.99 -1.06 -16.30
C LEU A 287 -1.64 -2.48 -15.86
N SER A 288 -2.49 -3.07 -15.04
CA SER A 288 -2.39 -4.47 -14.64
C SER A 288 -3.66 -5.22 -15.04
N SER A 289 -3.52 -6.19 -15.92
CA SER A 289 -4.59 -7.03 -16.46
C SER A 289 -5.86 -6.20 -16.79
N PRO A 290 -5.75 -5.10 -17.57
CA PRO A 290 -6.87 -4.19 -17.80
C PRO A 290 -8.03 -4.94 -18.47
N ALA A 291 -9.24 -4.80 -17.93
CA ALA A 291 -10.42 -5.57 -18.33
C ALA A 291 -10.99 -5.13 -19.70
N LEU A 292 -10.19 -5.26 -20.77
CA LEU A 292 -10.54 -4.83 -22.11
C LEU A 292 -11.34 -5.90 -22.87
N LYS A 293 -11.05 -7.18 -22.60
CA LYS A 293 -11.74 -8.34 -23.17
C LYS A 293 -11.88 -9.43 -22.11
N LEU A 294 -13.07 -10.01 -21.99
CA LEU A 294 -13.28 -11.19 -21.14
C LEU A 294 -12.67 -12.41 -21.79
N TYR A 295 -12.11 -13.29 -20.97
CA TYR A 295 -11.64 -14.61 -21.39
C TYR A 295 -12.80 -15.43 -21.98
N VAL A 296 -13.93 -15.48 -21.27
CA VAL A 296 -15.15 -16.12 -21.77
C VAL A 296 -15.96 -15.13 -22.60
N LYS A 297 -16.11 -15.43 -23.90
CA LYS A 297 -16.92 -14.61 -24.81
C LYS A 297 -18.40 -14.66 -24.41
N VAL A 298 -18.95 -13.51 -24.03
CA VAL A 298 -20.38 -13.35 -23.78
C VAL A 298 -21.12 -13.44 -25.12
N PRO A 299 -22.09 -14.37 -25.29
CA PRO A 299 -22.87 -14.46 -26.52
C PRO A 299 -23.54 -13.14 -26.89
N ALA A 300 -23.56 -12.78 -28.17
CA ALA A 300 -24.06 -11.48 -28.64
C ALA A 300 -25.51 -11.19 -28.21
N TRP A 301 -26.36 -12.20 -28.12
CA TRP A 301 -27.74 -12.05 -27.64
C TRP A 301 -27.81 -11.67 -26.16
N LYS A 302 -26.89 -12.17 -25.30
CA LYS A 302 -26.78 -11.75 -23.89
C LYS A 302 -26.31 -10.31 -23.79
N ALA A 303 -25.38 -9.88 -24.65
CA ALA A 303 -24.94 -8.49 -24.72
C ALA A 303 -26.07 -7.54 -25.16
N SER A 304 -26.86 -7.92 -26.17
CA SER A 304 -28.04 -7.16 -26.59
C SER A 304 -29.12 -7.11 -25.50
N GLY A 305 -29.34 -8.22 -24.79
CA GLY A 305 -30.24 -8.29 -23.63
C GLY A 305 -29.77 -7.39 -22.49
N ALA A 306 -28.46 -7.34 -22.20
CA ALA A 306 -27.90 -6.48 -21.17
C ALA A 306 -28.12 -4.98 -21.47
N ARG A 307 -28.06 -4.57 -22.74
CA ARG A 307 -28.37 -3.19 -23.15
C ARG A 307 -29.83 -2.82 -22.87
N VAL A 308 -30.77 -3.71 -23.21
CA VAL A 308 -32.20 -3.51 -22.93
C VAL A 308 -32.44 -3.49 -21.42
N LEU A 309 -31.84 -4.43 -20.69
CA LEU A 309 -31.95 -4.51 -19.23
C LEU A 309 -31.32 -3.30 -18.52
N SER A 310 -30.24 -2.73 -19.05
CA SER A 310 -29.66 -1.49 -18.54
C SER A 310 -30.61 -0.29 -18.69
N ALA A 311 -31.49 -0.28 -19.69
CA ALA A 311 -32.47 0.81 -19.86
C ALA A 311 -33.68 0.64 -18.94
N ILE A 312 -34.14 -0.60 -18.73
CA ILE A 312 -35.36 -0.92 -17.99
C ILE A 312 -35.10 -1.09 -16.49
N ALA A 313 -33.99 -1.73 -16.12
CA ALA A 313 -33.63 -2.06 -14.74
C ALA A 313 -32.13 -1.83 -14.49
N PRO A 314 -31.62 -0.58 -14.60
CA PRO A 314 -30.18 -0.25 -14.51
C PRO A 314 -29.50 -0.68 -13.21
N ARG A 315 -30.27 -0.71 -12.12
CA ARG A 315 -29.82 -1.05 -10.76
C ARG A 315 -29.94 -2.52 -10.42
N LEU A 316 -30.46 -3.36 -11.32
CA LEU A 316 -30.50 -4.81 -11.08
C LEU A 316 -29.06 -5.34 -11.04
N ALA A 317 -28.60 -5.71 -9.85
CA ALA A 317 -27.27 -6.24 -9.59
C ALA A 317 -27.33 -7.77 -9.47
N LEU A 318 -26.56 -8.44 -10.34
CA LEU A 318 -26.43 -9.88 -10.37
C LEU A 318 -25.05 -10.27 -9.85
N ASP A 319 -24.88 -11.54 -9.49
CA ASP A 319 -23.56 -12.09 -9.25
C ASP A 319 -22.78 -12.12 -10.56
N ASN A 320 -21.51 -11.71 -10.51
CA ASN A 320 -20.60 -11.63 -11.64
C ASN A 320 -20.03 -13.02 -12.01
N GLU A 321 -20.40 -14.07 -11.27
CA GLU A 321 -20.00 -15.47 -11.44
C GLU A 321 -18.47 -15.67 -11.53
N VAL A 322 -17.68 -14.71 -11.04
CA VAL A 322 -16.23 -14.80 -10.99
C VAL A 322 -15.86 -15.81 -9.90
N ASP A 323 -15.19 -16.90 -10.28
CA ASP A 323 -14.59 -17.82 -9.32
C ASP A 323 -13.37 -17.15 -8.66
N PRO A 324 -13.37 -16.91 -7.33
CA PRO A 324 -12.21 -16.35 -6.65
C PRO A 324 -10.92 -17.18 -6.81
N GLY A 325 -11.03 -18.46 -7.19
CA GLY A 325 -9.88 -19.34 -7.45
C GLY A 325 -9.05 -18.94 -8.68
N THR A 326 -9.61 -18.14 -9.60
CA THR A 326 -8.89 -17.68 -10.80
C THR A 326 -8.13 -16.36 -10.56
N VAL A 327 -8.26 -15.79 -9.37
CA VAL A 327 -7.66 -14.51 -9.01
C VAL A 327 -6.16 -14.66 -8.72
N SER A 328 -5.76 -15.73 -8.04
CA SER A 328 -4.38 -16.00 -7.64
C SER A 328 -4.14 -17.49 -7.45
N ARG A 329 -2.91 -17.96 -7.69
CA ARG A 329 -2.49 -19.34 -7.37
C ARG A 329 -2.14 -19.53 -5.89
N ILE A 330 -2.12 -18.46 -5.10
CA ILE A 330 -1.80 -18.50 -3.66
C ILE A 330 -3.09 -18.77 -2.87
N PRO A 331 -3.24 -19.95 -2.22
CA PRO A 331 -4.48 -20.32 -1.54
C PRO A 331 -4.89 -19.34 -0.44
N GLU A 332 -3.93 -18.75 0.27
CA GLU A 332 -4.18 -17.79 1.35
C GLU A 332 -4.78 -16.48 0.80
N VAL A 333 -4.36 -16.06 -0.40
CA VAL A 333 -4.92 -14.88 -1.08
C VAL A 333 -6.36 -15.13 -1.50
N VAL A 334 -6.64 -16.31 -2.05
CA VAL A 334 -7.99 -16.73 -2.43
C VAL A 334 -8.89 -16.84 -1.20
N SER A 335 -8.39 -17.41 -0.10
CA SER A 335 -9.14 -17.50 1.17
C SER A 335 -9.42 -16.11 1.74
N ALA A 336 -8.43 -15.21 1.76
CA ALA A 336 -8.61 -13.84 2.21
C ALA A 336 -9.66 -13.12 1.38
N TYR A 337 -9.61 -13.24 0.04
CA TYR A 337 -10.61 -12.68 -0.88
C TYR A 337 -12.03 -13.15 -0.54
N ARG A 338 -12.21 -14.47 -0.35
CA ARG A 338 -13.52 -15.07 -0.05
C ARG A 338 -14.09 -14.64 1.31
N SER A 339 -13.22 -14.39 2.29
CA SER A 339 -13.60 -14.02 3.65
C SER A 339 -13.75 -12.52 3.88
N ASP A 340 -13.36 -11.68 2.93
CA ASP A 340 -13.34 -10.23 3.10
C ASP A 340 -14.76 -9.63 2.95
N PRO A 341 -15.33 -9.01 4.01
CA PRO A 341 -16.68 -8.45 3.97
C PRO A 341 -16.80 -7.20 3.08
N LEU A 342 -15.69 -6.58 2.68
CA LEU A 342 -15.67 -5.43 1.79
C LEU A 342 -15.62 -5.84 0.31
N VAL A 343 -15.26 -7.10 0.03
CA VAL A 343 -15.29 -7.68 -1.31
C VAL A 343 -16.71 -8.10 -1.67
N HIS A 344 -17.10 -7.92 -2.93
CA HIS A 344 -18.40 -8.36 -3.44
C HIS A 344 -18.34 -8.90 -4.86
N GLY A 345 -19.14 -9.93 -5.14
CA GLY A 345 -19.34 -10.47 -6.50
C GLY A 345 -20.41 -9.74 -7.31
N LYS A 346 -20.89 -8.55 -6.91
CA LYS A 346 -22.03 -7.91 -7.59
C LYS A 346 -21.62 -7.06 -8.81
N ILE A 347 -22.41 -7.14 -9.88
CA ILE A 347 -22.36 -6.23 -11.04
C ILE A 347 -23.77 -5.90 -11.53
N SER A 348 -24.08 -4.62 -11.69
CA SER A 348 -25.37 -4.18 -12.23
C SER A 348 -25.40 -4.22 -13.75
N SER A 349 -26.61 -4.37 -14.32
CA SER A 349 -26.83 -4.29 -15.77
C SER A 349 -26.26 -3.00 -16.38
N ARG A 350 -26.43 -1.86 -15.68
CA ARG A 350 -25.83 -0.57 -16.06
C ARG A 350 -24.32 -0.61 -16.03
N LEU A 351 -23.70 -1.06 -14.93
CA LEU A 351 -22.24 -1.10 -14.83
C LEU A 351 -21.62 -2.00 -15.91
N PHE A 352 -22.24 -3.15 -16.18
CA PHE A 352 -21.77 -4.06 -17.24
C PHE A 352 -21.79 -3.40 -18.62
N GLU A 353 -22.89 -2.75 -19.02
CA GLU A 353 -22.99 -2.11 -20.33
C GLU A 353 -22.08 -0.87 -20.44
N GLU A 354 -21.95 -0.07 -19.37
CA GLU A 354 -21.03 1.07 -19.31
C GLU A 354 -19.58 0.62 -19.48
N TRP A 355 -19.14 -0.40 -18.74
CA TRP A 355 -17.81 -0.98 -18.86
C TRP A 355 -17.56 -1.55 -20.26
N ARG A 356 -18.50 -2.33 -20.80
CA ARG A 356 -18.36 -2.93 -22.14
C ARG A 356 -18.19 -1.87 -23.23
N ARG A 357 -18.92 -0.76 -23.14
CA ARG A 357 -18.77 0.39 -24.05
C ARG A 357 -17.42 1.05 -23.86
N ALA A 358 -17.01 1.34 -22.63
CA ALA A 358 -15.75 2.00 -22.34
C ALA A 358 -14.52 1.17 -22.77
N ALA A 359 -14.54 -0.14 -22.55
CA ALA A 359 -13.49 -1.05 -22.99
C ALA A 359 -13.34 -1.05 -24.52
N ALA A 360 -14.46 -1.17 -25.24
CA ALA A 360 -14.47 -1.12 -26.70
C ALA A 360 -14.02 0.26 -27.23
N ASP A 361 -14.47 1.34 -26.60
CA ASP A 361 -14.11 2.72 -26.97
C ASP A 361 -12.61 2.99 -26.76
N ASN A 362 -12.05 2.54 -25.62
CA ASN A 362 -10.62 2.64 -25.32
C ASN A 362 -9.75 1.87 -26.33
N LEU A 363 -10.18 0.71 -26.81
CA LEU A 363 -9.47 -0.03 -27.86
C LEU A 363 -9.62 0.60 -29.25
N ALA A 364 -10.80 1.15 -29.56
CA ALA A 364 -11.07 1.76 -30.86
C ALA A 364 -10.25 3.04 -31.08
N HIS A 365 -9.89 3.73 -30.00
CA HIS A 365 -9.21 5.03 -30.01
C HIS A 365 -7.91 4.99 -29.19
N ALA A 366 -7.23 3.85 -29.17
CA ALA A 366 -5.97 3.67 -28.47
C ALA A 366 -4.87 4.62 -29.00
N ASP A 367 -4.97 5.04 -30.26
CA ASP A 367 -4.07 5.99 -30.93
C ASP A 367 -4.14 7.42 -30.35
N GLU A 368 -5.23 7.77 -29.66
CA GLU A 368 -5.40 9.03 -28.93
C GLU A 368 -4.51 9.10 -27.68
N ILE A 369 -4.07 7.96 -27.14
CA ILE A 369 -3.21 7.91 -25.96
C ILE A 369 -1.84 8.50 -26.30
N LYS A 370 -1.39 9.48 -25.52
CA LYS A 370 -0.09 10.17 -25.72
C LYS A 370 0.93 9.90 -24.60
N LEU A 371 0.47 9.48 -23.42
CA LEU A 371 1.35 9.21 -22.28
C LEU A 371 2.08 7.88 -22.45
N ARG A 372 3.33 7.79 -21.97
CA ARG A 372 4.06 6.51 -21.92
C ARG A 372 3.39 5.58 -20.91
N PHE A 373 3.29 4.28 -21.19
CA PHE A 373 2.68 3.35 -20.23
C PHE A 373 3.22 1.93 -20.28
N LEU A 374 3.10 1.25 -19.15
CA LEU A 374 3.44 -0.17 -18.98
C LEU A 374 2.14 -0.98 -18.87
N ILE A 375 2.05 -2.07 -19.62
CA ILE A 375 0.98 -3.05 -19.50
C ILE A 375 1.56 -4.34 -18.92
N LEU A 376 0.99 -4.82 -17.83
CA LEU A 376 1.28 -6.11 -17.23
C LEU A 376 0.06 -7.01 -17.44
N ALA A 377 0.23 -8.17 -18.06
CA ALA A 377 -0.89 -9.11 -18.26
C ALA A 377 -0.45 -10.55 -18.00
N GLY A 378 -1.25 -11.29 -17.23
CA GLY A 378 -1.05 -12.72 -17.02
C GLY A 378 -1.38 -13.52 -18.27
N THR A 379 -0.57 -14.53 -18.57
CA THR A 379 -0.83 -15.44 -19.71
C THR A 379 -1.82 -16.54 -19.37
N ASP A 380 -2.02 -16.85 -18.09
CA ASP A 380 -2.99 -17.82 -17.58
C ASP A 380 -4.11 -17.10 -16.80
N ASP A 381 -4.51 -15.92 -17.28
CA ASP A 381 -5.62 -15.14 -16.73
C ASP A 381 -6.95 -15.70 -17.27
N HIS A 382 -7.72 -16.35 -16.41
CA HIS A 382 -9.01 -16.97 -16.78
C HIS A 382 -10.19 -16.01 -16.69
N LEU A 383 -9.96 -14.74 -16.35
CA LEU A 383 -10.98 -13.69 -16.27
C LEU A 383 -10.88 -12.75 -17.46
N ILE A 384 -9.68 -12.22 -17.71
CA ILE A 384 -9.42 -11.22 -18.75
C ILE A 384 -8.44 -11.79 -19.76
N ASP A 385 -8.83 -11.76 -21.04
CA ASP A 385 -8.01 -12.26 -22.12
C ASP A 385 -6.82 -11.29 -22.38
N PRO A 386 -5.55 -11.73 -22.27
CA PRO A 386 -4.39 -10.88 -22.53
C PRO A 386 -4.34 -10.35 -23.97
N VAL A 387 -5.10 -10.94 -24.90
CA VAL A 387 -5.26 -10.40 -26.27
C VAL A 387 -5.79 -8.96 -26.26
N GLY A 388 -6.62 -8.57 -25.29
CA GLY A 388 -7.04 -7.18 -25.14
C GLY A 388 -5.87 -6.24 -24.83
N SER A 389 -4.91 -6.69 -24.03
CA SER A 389 -3.68 -5.94 -23.72
C SER A 389 -2.72 -5.88 -24.90
N GLN A 390 -2.60 -6.98 -25.67
CA GLN A 390 -1.82 -7.02 -26.91
C GLN A 390 -2.38 -6.05 -27.96
N GLU A 391 -3.69 -6.09 -28.20
CA GLU A 391 -4.35 -5.19 -29.14
C GLU A 391 -4.18 -3.71 -28.74
N LEU A 392 -4.27 -3.38 -27.44
CA LEU A 392 -4.00 -2.02 -26.96
C LEU A 392 -2.56 -1.59 -27.27
N HIS A 393 -1.58 -2.47 -27.02
CA HIS A 393 -0.16 -2.21 -27.28
C HIS A 393 0.13 -2.01 -28.78
N GLU A 394 -0.52 -2.79 -29.64
CA GLU A 394 -0.38 -2.70 -31.10
C GLU A 394 -1.03 -1.45 -31.69
N LYS A 395 -2.18 -1.02 -31.15
CA LYS A 395 -2.96 0.11 -31.69
C LYS A 395 -2.52 1.48 -31.18
N THR A 396 -1.90 1.56 -30.01
CA THR A 396 -1.48 2.86 -29.46
C THR A 396 -0.34 3.47 -30.27
N SER A 397 -0.37 4.80 -30.45
CA SER A 397 0.75 5.56 -31.01
C SER A 397 1.77 6.00 -29.96
N ALA A 398 1.40 5.97 -28.67
CA ALA A 398 2.32 6.26 -27.58
C ALA A 398 3.33 5.15 -27.33
N ARG A 399 4.47 5.53 -26.74
CA ARG A 399 5.47 4.57 -26.22
C ARG A 399 4.83 3.70 -25.15
N SER A 400 4.57 2.44 -25.48
CA SER A 400 4.04 1.46 -24.56
C SER A 400 5.00 0.28 -24.43
N ASP A 401 5.06 -0.31 -23.23
CA ASP A 401 5.81 -1.51 -22.95
C ASP A 401 4.83 -2.59 -22.48
N LEU A 402 4.77 -3.73 -23.17
CA LEU A 402 3.93 -4.86 -22.78
C LEU A 402 4.77 -5.96 -22.13
N ARG A 403 4.36 -6.42 -20.95
CA ARG A 403 4.94 -7.56 -20.25
C ARG A 403 3.87 -8.63 -20.05
N LEU A 404 3.96 -9.67 -20.88
CA LEU A 404 3.22 -10.91 -20.68
C LEU A 404 3.92 -11.72 -19.60
N LEU A 405 3.20 -11.99 -18.51
CA LEU A 405 3.72 -12.65 -17.33
C LEU A 405 3.36 -14.15 -17.41
N ASP A 406 4.37 -14.97 -17.62
CA ASP A 406 4.20 -16.40 -17.86
C ASP A 406 3.54 -17.13 -16.65
N GLY A 407 2.51 -17.91 -16.94
CA GLY A 407 1.69 -18.64 -15.97
C GLY A 407 1.00 -17.80 -14.90
N ARG A 408 0.97 -16.46 -15.02
CA ARG A 408 0.34 -15.60 -14.01
C ARG A 408 -1.17 -15.51 -14.21
N TYR A 409 -1.87 -15.49 -13.07
CA TYR A 409 -3.32 -15.33 -13.00
C TYR A 409 -3.73 -13.85 -13.02
N HIS A 410 -5.00 -13.57 -12.77
CA HIS A 410 -5.59 -12.25 -12.92
C HIS A 410 -4.92 -11.15 -12.06
N GLU A 411 -4.56 -11.44 -10.80
CA GLU A 411 -3.92 -10.49 -9.88
C GLU A 411 -2.40 -10.71 -9.74
N PRO A 412 -1.57 -10.21 -10.67
CA PRO A 412 -0.12 -10.46 -10.64
C PRO A 412 0.58 -9.90 -9.39
N PHE A 413 -0.01 -8.89 -8.72
CA PHE A 413 0.53 -8.35 -7.46
C PHE A 413 0.33 -9.28 -6.26
N ASN A 414 -0.67 -10.17 -6.35
CA ASN A 414 -1.06 -11.10 -5.31
C ASN A 414 -0.86 -12.57 -5.71
N ASP A 415 -0.12 -12.84 -6.79
CA ASP A 415 0.13 -14.16 -7.36
C ASP A 415 1.63 -14.48 -7.45
N LEU A 416 1.99 -15.76 -7.58
CA LEU A 416 3.37 -16.25 -7.80
C LEU A 416 4.38 -15.56 -6.88
N GLY A 417 5.69 -15.46 -7.08
CA GLY A 417 6.33 -14.66 -8.12
C GLY A 417 6.08 -13.13 -8.12
N SER A 418 5.25 -12.57 -7.23
CA SER A 418 4.87 -11.13 -7.26
C SER A 418 6.06 -10.15 -7.14
N HIS A 419 7.17 -10.59 -6.55
CA HIS A 419 8.37 -9.76 -6.42
C HIS A 419 8.96 -9.34 -7.78
N GLU A 420 8.95 -10.24 -8.77
CA GLU A 420 9.41 -9.96 -10.13
C GLU A 420 8.57 -8.87 -10.80
N VAL A 421 7.25 -8.86 -10.52
CA VAL A 421 6.34 -7.83 -11.01
C VAL A 421 6.71 -6.46 -10.43
N PHE A 422 7.01 -6.40 -9.13
CA PHE A 422 7.44 -5.16 -8.48
C PHE A 422 8.78 -4.66 -9.02
N THR A 423 9.74 -5.56 -9.22
CA THR A 423 11.04 -5.24 -9.83
C THR A 423 10.87 -4.73 -11.26
N THR A 424 10.02 -5.38 -12.06
CA THR A 424 9.71 -4.97 -13.44
C THR A 424 9.15 -3.55 -13.50
N ILE A 425 8.22 -3.21 -12.61
CA ILE A 425 7.67 -1.84 -12.52
C ILE A 425 8.76 -0.86 -12.10
N ALA A 426 9.55 -1.20 -11.08
CA ALA A 426 10.60 -0.32 -10.57
C ALA A 426 11.66 -0.02 -11.63
N ASP A 427 12.09 -1.03 -12.39
CA ASP A 427 13.09 -0.88 -13.45
C ASP A 427 12.52 -0.12 -14.64
N TRP A 428 11.27 -0.38 -15.03
CA TRP A 428 10.60 0.41 -16.07
C TRP A 428 10.47 1.88 -15.68
N LEU A 429 10.27 2.17 -14.40
CA LEU A 429 10.23 3.54 -13.90
C LEU A 429 11.62 4.20 -13.90
N ARG A 430 12.71 3.45 -13.75
CA ARG A 430 14.09 3.98 -13.78
C ARG A 430 14.59 4.29 -15.19
N ALA A 431 14.13 3.52 -16.18
CA ALA A 431 14.42 3.69 -17.60
C ALA A 431 13.51 4.76 -18.25
#